data_AF-A0AAW0B013-F1
#
_entry.id   AF-A0AAW0B013-F1
#
_cell.length_a   1.000
_cell.length_b   1.000
_cell.length_c   1.000
_cell.angle_alpha   90.00
_cell.angle_beta   90.00
_cell.angle_gamma   90.00
#
_symmetry.space_group_name_H-M   'P 1'
#
loop_
_entity.id
_entity.type
_entity.pdbx_description
1 polymer ?
#
loop_
_entity_poly.entity_id
_entity_poly.type
_entity_poly.pdbx_seq_one_letter_code
_entity_poly.pdbx_strand_id
1 'polypeptide(L)'
;MSSEDKINHELESLKEQSQYCGVSRVYRAADVKTLLNKPFSKSEEEGVLYLYREKTPGGKVQYKAGRTNDIVRRMEQWKTQCYKSDIELLETIKTLHSHRLETAVHLWFKVIGAWVVPYPCESCGIRHREKFEFGVNVDALGDKGVEKAIKIAEQLRDEIDGL
;
A
#
# COMPACT_ATOMS: atom_id res chain seq x y z
N MET A 1 -24.11 -3.68 11.02
CA MET A 1 -22.75 -3.11 11.03
C MET A 1 -22.52 -2.44 9.70
N SER A 2 -22.28 -1.13 9.72
CA SER A 2 -21.88 -0.37 8.54
C SER A 2 -20.47 -0.78 8.08
N SER A 3 -20.07 -0.40 6.86
CA SER A 3 -18.69 -0.59 6.39
C SER A 3 -17.68 0.11 7.30
N GLU A 4 -18.06 1.28 7.86
CA GLU A 4 -17.29 2.00 8.86
C GLU A 4 -17.07 1.19 10.15
N ASP A 5 -18.08 0.48 10.64
CA ASP A 5 -17.96 -0.35 11.86
C ASP A 5 -16.96 -1.49 11.66
N LYS A 6 -16.93 -2.07 10.45
CA LYS A 6 -16.00 -3.17 10.10
C LYS A 6 -14.56 -2.66 10.03
N ILE A 7 -14.34 -1.55 9.34
CA ILE A 7 -13.02 -0.92 9.23
C ILE A 7 -12.52 -0.51 10.62
N ASN A 8 -13.36 0.11 11.46
CA ASN A 8 -12.97 0.52 12.82
C ASN A 8 -12.64 -0.66 13.73
N HIS A 9 -13.47 -1.70 13.75
CA HIS A 9 -13.20 -2.92 14.53
C HIS A 9 -11.88 -3.58 14.09
N GLU A 10 -11.64 -3.60 12.79
CA GLU A 10 -10.49 -4.22 12.17
C GLU A 10 -9.18 -3.41 12.34
N LEU A 11 -9.31 -2.10 12.60
CA LEU A 11 -8.23 -1.20 12.98
C LEU A 11 -7.89 -1.29 14.47
N GLU A 12 -8.89 -1.45 15.36
CA GLU A 12 -8.63 -1.62 16.80
C GLU A 12 -7.88 -2.92 17.09
N SER A 13 -8.22 -4.03 16.42
CA SER A 13 -7.52 -5.31 16.61
C SER A 13 -6.05 -5.30 16.15
N LEU A 14 -5.68 -4.36 15.27
CA LEU A 14 -4.31 -4.21 14.77
C LEU A 14 -3.46 -3.23 15.59
N LYS A 15 -4.07 -2.31 16.34
CA LYS A 15 -3.35 -1.40 17.23
C LYS A 15 -2.53 -2.16 18.28
N GLU A 16 -3.05 -3.28 18.78
CA GLU A 16 -2.37 -4.15 19.74
C GLU A 16 -1.12 -4.84 19.13
N GLN A 17 -1.03 -4.92 17.79
CA GLN A 17 0.07 -5.60 17.10
C GLN A 17 1.19 -4.64 16.63
N SER A 18 0.91 -3.33 16.54
CA SER A 18 1.82 -2.33 15.95
C SER A 18 2.91 -1.77 16.88
N GLN A 19 3.02 -2.23 18.14
CA GLN A 19 3.92 -1.65 19.15
C GLN A 19 5.43 -1.86 18.87
N TYR A 20 5.81 -2.58 17.81
CA TYR A 20 7.19 -2.91 17.50
C TYR A 20 7.58 -2.60 16.04
N CYS A 21 7.82 -1.34 15.73
CA CYS A 21 8.81 -0.96 14.72
C CYS A 21 9.18 0.51 14.91
N GLY A 22 10.46 0.88 14.80
CA GLY A 22 11.00 2.22 15.04
C GLY A 22 10.55 3.30 14.04
N VAL A 23 9.25 3.44 13.83
CA VAL A 23 8.63 4.48 13.01
C VAL A 23 8.54 5.75 13.86
N SER A 24 9.12 6.85 13.38
CA SER A 24 9.12 8.16 14.09
C SER A 24 7.72 8.78 14.25
N ARG A 25 6.71 8.22 13.59
CA ARG A 25 5.31 8.65 13.63
C ARG A 25 4.39 7.44 13.69
N VAL A 26 3.53 7.40 14.70
CA VAL A 26 2.43 6.42 14.80
C VAL A 26 1.34 6.84 13.82
N TYR A 27 1.15 6.06 12.77
CA TYR A 27 0.03 6.25 11.85
C TYR A 27 -1.21 5.54 12.42
N ARG A 28 -2.36 6.20 12.35
CA ARG A 28 -3.61 5.71 12.92
C ARG A 28 -4.69 5.65 11.84
N ALA A 29 -5.69 4.82 12.09
CA ALA A 29 -6.98 4.85 11.39
C ALA A 29 -7.50 6.26 11.08
N ALA A 30 -7.41 7.16 12.07
CA ALA A 30 -7.85 8.54 11.96
C ALA A 30 -7.13 9.33 10.86
N ASP A 31 -5.87 8.98 10.54
CA ASP A 31 -5.13 9.61 9.45
C ASP A 31 -5.72 9.23 8.09
N VAL A 32 -6.14 7.97 7.92
CA VAL A 32 -6.84 7.50 6.71
C VAL A 32 -8.19 8.21 6.59
N LYS A 33 -8.97 8.28 7.67
CA LYS A 33 -10.26 9.02 7.67
C LYS A 33 -10.10 10.49 7.32
N THR A 34 -9.06 11.13 7.87
CA THR A 34 -8.76 12.53 7.57
C THR A 34 -8.42 12.72 6.10
N LEU A 35 -7.74 11.77 5.46
CA LEU A 35 -7.51 11.80 4.01
C LEU A 35 -8.82 11.67 3.23
N LEU A 36 -9.69 10.73 3.59
CA LEU A 36 -10.95 10.49 2.88
C LEU A 36 -11.89 11.70 2.93
N ASN A 37 -11.88 12.42 4.05
CA ASN A 37 -12.69 13.63 4.23
C ASN A 37 -12.12 14.88 3.55
N LYS A 38 -10.92 14.82 2.93
CA LYS A 38 -10.38 15.98 2.21
C LYS A 38 -11.20 16.23 0.94
N PRO A 39 -11.48 17.48 0.57
CA PRO A 39 -12.08 17.79 -0.73
C PRO A 39 -11.26 17.18 -1.87
N PHE A 40 -11.94 16.72 -2.93
CA PHE A 40 -11.28 16.27 -4.15
C PHE A 40 -10.50 17.42 -4.79
N SER A 41 -9.25 17.16 -5.15
CA SER A 41 -8.41 18.13 -5.87
C SER A 41 -8.51 17.90 -7.38
N LYS A 42 -8.01 18.86 -8.16
CA LYS A 42 -7.92 18.72 -9.63
C LYS A 42 -6.93 17.65 -10.10
N SER A 43 -6.12 17.10 -9.18
CA SER A 43 -5.15 16.04 -9.46
C SER A 43 -5.74 14.65 -9.29
N GLU A 44 -7.02 14.56 -8.95
CA GLU A 44 -7.73 13.29 -8.87
C GLU A 44 -8.03 12.84 -10.29
N GLU A 45 -7.42 11.71 -10.68
CA GLU A 45 -7.50 11.17 -12.03
C GLU A 45 -7.90 9.70 -11.98
N GLU A 46 -8.67 9.29 -12.99
CA GLU A 46 -8.98 7.89 -13.22
C GLU A 46 -7.67 7.13 -13.48
N GLY A 47 -7.59 5.92 -12.94
CA GLY A 47 -6.45 5.06 -13.18
C GLY A 47 -6.58 3.71 -12.52
N VAL A 48 -5.45 3.00 -12.50
CA VAL A 48 -5.31 1.68 -11.91
C VAL A 48 -4.31 1.77 -10.77
N LEU A 49 -4.76 1.51 -9.56
CA LEU A 49 -3.86 1.14 -8.46
C LEU A 49 -3.34 -0.28 -8.74
N TYR A 50 -2.05 -0.49 -8.60
CA TYR A 50 -1.46 -1.83 -8.64
C TYR A 50 -0.69 -2.11 -7.37
N LEU A 51 -0.77 -3.35 -6.93
CA LEU A 51 0.00 -3.90 -5.83
C LEU A 51 0.85 -5.04 -6.36
N TYR A 52 2.15 -5.01 -6.09
CA TYR A 52 3.03 -6.14 -6.38
C TYR A 52 3.87 -6.48 -5.16
N ARG A 53 4.34 -7.72 -5.08
CA ARG A 53 5.45 -8.10 -4.21
C ARG A 53 6.70 -8.36 -5.03
N GLU A 54 7.86 -8.12 -4.42
CA GLU A 54 9.12 -8.48 -5.01
C GLU A 54 10.05 -9.16 -4.01
N LYS A 55 10.79 -10.15 -4.49
CA LYS A 55 11.87 -10.78 -3.72
C LYS A 55 13.19 -10.16 -4.14
N THR A 56 13.85 -9.49 -3.19
CA THR A 56 15.17 -8.89 -3.39
C THR A 56 16.25 -9.98 -3.53
N PRO A 57 17.43 -9.67 -4.11
CA PRO A 57 18.56 -10.61 -4.15
C PRO A 57 18.96 -11.15 -2.78
N GLY A 58 18.85 -10.32 -1.73
CA GLY A 58 19.07 -10.72 -0.34
C GLY A 58 17.97 -11.58 0.29
N GLY A 59 16.97 -12.00 -0.48
CA GLY A 59 15.88 -12.88 -0.04
C GLY A 59 14.74 -12.19 0.72
N LYS A 60 14.83 -10.87 0.95
CA LYS A 60 13.75 -10.10 1.60
C LYS A 60 12.58 -9.89 0.64
N VAL A 61 11.36 -9.96 1.19
CA VAL A 61 10.13 -9.63 0.47
C VAL A 61 9.79 -8.16 0.71
N GLN A 62 9.52 -7.44 -0.37
CA GLN A 62 9.06 -6.05 -0.35
C GLN A 62 7.75 -5.94 -1.11
N TYR A 63 6.91 -5.00 -0.71
CA TYR A 63 5.61 -4.74 -1.34
C TYR A 63 5.59 -3.35 -1.93
N LYS A 64 4.99 -3.19 -3.10
CA LYS A 64 4.80 -1.91 -3.73
C LYS A 64 3.33 -1.67 -4.02
N ALA A 65 2.85 -0.48 -3.64
CA ALA A 65 1.58 0.06 -4.09
C ALA A 65 1.88 1.31 -4.93
N GLY A 66 1.38 1.33 -6.17
CA GLY A 66 1.53 2.48 -7.06
C GLY A 66 0.32 2.63 -7.97
N ARG A 67 0.33 3.67 -8.80
CA ARG A 67 -0.75 3.92 -9.78
C ARG A 67 -0.23 4.05 -11.21
N THR A 68 -1.09 3.76 -12.17
CA THR A 68 -0.80 3.87 -13.60
C THR A 68 -2.09 3.89 -14.42
N ASN A 69 -2.02 4.40 -15.65
CA ASN A 69 -3.12 4.30 -16.62
C ASN A 69 -2.92 3.13 -17.60
N ASP A 70 -1.76 2.47 -17.53
CA ASP A 70 -1.38 1.32 -18.34
C ASP A 70 -0.56 0.37 -17.46
N ILE A 71 -1.18 -0.73 -17.03
CA ILE A 71 -0.56 -1.70 -16.12
C ILE A 71 0.49 -2.56 -16.81
N VAL A 72 0.23 -2.96 -18.06
CA VAL A 72 1.13 -3.83 -18.82
C VAL A 72 2.47 -3.12 -19.01
N ARG A 73 2.44 -1.91 -19.55
CA ARG A 73 3.63 -1.07 -19.73
C ARG A 73 4.33 -0.78 -18.41
N ARG A 74 3.57 -0.54 -17.33
CA ARG A 74 4.15 -0.23 -16.02
C ARG A 74 4.89 -1.43 -15.43
N MET A 75 4.36 -2.64 -15.57
CA MET A 75 5.02 -3.85 -15.09
C MET A 75 6.29 -4.16 -15.89
N GLU A 76 6.29 -3.96 -17.19
CA GLU A 76 7.49 -4.09 -18.04
C GLU A 76 8.59 -3.08 -17.64
N GLN A 77 8.20 -1.83 -17.36
CA GLN A 77 9.12 -0.81 -16.85
C GLN A 77 9.74 -1.25 -15.53
N TRP A 78 8.96 -1.78 -14.59
CA TRP A 78 9.50 -2.25 -13.31
C TRP A 78 10.42 -3.45 -13.47
N LYS A 79 10.09 -4.41 -14.33
CA LYS A 79 10.97 -5.54 -14.67
C LYS A 79 12.30 -5.08 -15.27
N THR A 80 12.31 -3.98 -16.00
CA THR A 80 13.52 -3.41 -16.60
C THR A 80 14.33 -2.57 -15.61
N GLN A 81 13.67 -1.66 -14.88
CA GLN A 81 14.34 -0.73 -13.96
C GLN A 81 14.81 -1.45 -12.68
N CYS A 82 14.00 -2.36 -12.16
CA CYS A 82 14.26 -3.11 -10.93
C CYS A 82 14.59 -4.58 -11.21
N TYR A 83 15.42 -4.84 -12.23
CA TYR A 83 15.64 -6.16 -12.84
C TYR A 83 16.23 -7.25 -11.92
N LYS A 84 16.84 -6.91 -10.78
CA LYS A 84 17.40 -7.92 -9.86
C LYS A 84 16.36 -8.50 -8.90
N SER A 85 15.16 -7.92 -8.84
CA SER A 85 14.09 -8.43 -8.00
C SER A 85 13.15 -9.31 -8.81
N ASP A 86 12.67 -10.41 -8.21
CA ASP A 86 11.59 -11.21 -8.79
C ASP A 86 10.25 -10.55 -8.46
N ILE A 87 9.52 -10.05 -9.46
CA ILE A 87 8.31 -9.23 -9.28
C ILE A 87 7.06 -10.04 -9.62
N GLU A 88 6.13 -10.08 -8.68
CA GLU A 88 4.82 -10.71 -8.81
C GLU A 88 3.72 -9.67 -8.59
N LEU A 89 2.91 -9.43 -9.62
CA LEU A 89 1.72 -8.59 -9.53
C LEU A 89 0.65 -9.32 -8.69
N LEU A 90 0.19 -8.68 -7.63
CA LEU A 90 -0.79 -9.24 -6.69
C LEU A 90 -2.21 -8.81 -7.02
N GLU A 91 -2.42 -7.51 -7.27
CA GLU A 91 -3.76 -6.98 -7.54
C GLU A 91 -3.70 -5.70 -8.39
N THR A 92 -4.79 -5.46 -9.13
CA THR A 92 -5.06 -4.22 -9.85
C THR A 92 -6.47 -3.72 -9.56
N ILE A 93 -6.59 -2.49 -9.06
CA ILE A 93 -7.85 -1.87 -8.68
C ILE A 93 -8.08 -0.64 -9.54
N LYS A 94 -9.08 -0.70 -10.42
CA LYS A 94 -9.55 0.47 -11.18
C LYS A 94 -10.30 1.42 -10.26
N THR A 95 -10.12 2.72 -10.45
CA THR A 95 -10.79 3.75 -9.66
C THR A 95 -10.84 5.08 -10.41
N LEU A 96 -11.85 5.90 -10.12
CA LEU A 96 -11.95 7.27 -10.64
C LEU A 96 -10.96 8.23 -9.96
N HIS A 97 -10.39 7.84 -8.81
CA HIS A 97 -9.58 8.70 -7.96
C HIS A 97 -8.27 8.00 -7.53
N SER A 98 -7.47 7.59 -8.52
CA SER A 98 -6.30 6.72 -8.32
C SER A 98 -5.24 7.29 -7.39
N HIS A 99 -5.04 8.61 -7.40
CA HIS A 99 -4.09 9.29 -6.52
C HIS A 99 -4.52 9.23 -5.05
N ARG A 100 -5.81 9.47 -4.76
CA ARG A 100 -6.35 9.35 -3.41
C ARG A 100 -6.31 7.93 -2.90
N LEU A 101 -6.69 6.97 -3.74
CA LEU A 101 -6.66 5.58 -3.38
C LEU A 101 -5.24 5.10 -3.05
N GLU A 102 -4.24 5.46 -3.88
CA GLU A 102 -2.83 5.19 -3.62
C GLU A 102 -2.39 5.76 -2.26
N THR A 103 -2.71 7.04 -2.01
CA THR A 103 -2.34 7.70 -0.76
C THR A 103 -2.99 7.02 0.45
N ALA A 104 -4.24 6.60 0.34
CA ALA A 104 -4.97 5.91 1.40
C ALA A 104 -4.35 4.55 1.70
N VAL A 105 -4.00 3.77 0.67
CA VAL A 105 -3.31 2.49 0.81
C VAL A 105 -1.92 2.64 1.42
N HIS A 106 -1.14 3.65 1.02
CA HIS A 106 0.16 3.93 1.63
C HIS A 106 0.05 4.29 3.12
N LEU A 107 -0.96 5.07 3.51
CA LEU A 107 -1.24 5.36 4.92
C LEU A 107 -1.63 4.08 5.65
N TRP A 108 -2.48 3.26 5.03
CA TRP A 108 -2.96 2.03 5.62
C TRP A 108 -1.83 1.01 5.86
N PHE A 109 -0.92 0.83 4.91
CA PHE A 109 0.30 0.05 5.10
C PHE A 109 1.08 0.49 6.35
N LYS A 110 1.21 1.79 6.57
CA LYS A 110 1.90 2.31 7.76
C LYS A 110 1.11 2.07 9.04
N VAL A 111 -0.22 2.12 8.99
CA VAL A 111 -1.09 1.80 10.14
C VAL A 111 -0.90 0.35 10.56
N ILE A 112 -0.73 -0.58 9.60
CA ILE A 112 -0.55 -2.00 9.89
C ILE A 112 0.92 -2.40 10.12
N GLY A 113 1.80 -1.42 10.34
CA GLY A 113 3.18 -1.66 10.75
C GLY A 113 4.18 -1.83 9.60
N ALA A 114 3.79 -1.57 8.35
CA ALA A 114 4.75 -1.49 7.25
C ALA A 114 5.58 -0.21 7.34
N TRP A 115 6.85 -0.28 6.97
CA TRP A 115 7.70 0.90 6.78
C TRP A 115 8.17 1.01 5.35
N VAL A 116 8.38 2.24 4.90
CA VAL A 116 9.00 2.51 3.60
C VAL A 116 10.45 2.04 3.63
N VAL A 117 10.86 1.28 2.61
CA VAL A 117 12.23 0.78 2.46
C VAL A 117 13.21 1.98 2.53
N PRO A 118 14.12 2.02 3.53
CA PRO A 118 14.93 3.21 3.78
C PRO A 118 16.16 3.28 2.87
N TYR A 119 16.56 2.16 2.27
CA TYR A 119 17.74 2.03 1.43
C TYR A 119 17.44 2.16 -0.07
N PRO A 120 18.44 2.55 -0.88
CA PRO A 120 18.34 2.51 -2.34
C PRO A 120 18.07 1.09 -2.87
N CYS A 121 17.35 0.99 -3.97
CA CYS A 121 17.16 -0.26 -4.68
C CYS A 121 18.49 -0.77 -5.25
N GLU A 122 18.77 -2.06 -5.05
CA GLU A 122 19.99 -2.72 -5.55
C GLU A 122 20.08 -2.79 -7.09
N SER A 123 18.96 -2.56 -7.78
CA SER A 123 18.87 -2.57 -9.25
C SER A 123 19.08 -1.18 -9.85
N CYS A 124 18.25 -0.19 -9.46
CA CYS A 124 18.22 1.14 -10.07
C CYS A 124 18.91 2.23 -9.24
N GLY A 125 19.36 1.93 -8.01
CA GLY A 125 20.11 2.86 -7.17
C GLY A 125 19.29 4.02 -6.58
N ILE A 126 17.97 4.08 -6.83
CA ILE A 126 17.09 5.10 -6.25
C ILE A 126 16.33 4.57 -5.03
N ARG A 127 15.93 5.49 -4.15
CA ARG A 127 15.05 5.17 -3.01
C ARG A 127 13.58 5.24 -3.45
N HIS A 128 12.90 4.10 -3.44
CA HIS A 128 11.48 4.04 -3.74
C HIS A 128 10.65 4.39 -2.51
N ARG A 129 9.84 5.46 -2.59
CA ARG A 129 8.91 5.86 -1.52
C ARG A 129 7.65 5.00 -1.45
N GLU A 130 7.43 4.23 -2.51
CA GLU A 130 6.28 3.35 -2.73
C GLU A 130 6.58 1.88 -2.40
N LYS A 131 7.81 1.55 -1.96
CA LYS A 131 8.18 0.19 -1.52
C LYS A 131 8.16 0.10 -0.01
N PHE A 132 7.57 -0.97 0.50
CA PHE A 132 7.31 -1.22 1.91
C PHE A 132 7.82 -2.59 2.34
N GLU A 133 8.24 -2.70 3.58
CA GLU A 133 8.57 -3.94 4.27
C GLU A 133 7.71 -4.05 5.53
N PHE A 134 7.39 -5.29 5.92
CA PHE A 134 6.71 -5.61 7.17
C PHE A 134 7.72 -6.18 8.19
N GLY A 135 7.44 -6.00 9.48
CA GLY A 135 8.26 -6.42 10.64
C GLY A 135 8.77 -7.85 10.58
N VAL A 136 9.87 -8.14 11.28
CA VAL A 136 10.40 -9.51 11.39
C VAL A 136 9.49 -10.44 12.22
N ASN A 137 8.55 -9.89 13.00
CA ASN A 137 7.48 -10.66 13.68
C ASN A 137 6.24 -10.87 12.79
N VAL A 138 6.35 -10.54 11.50
CA VAL A 138 5.24 -10.30 10.60
C VAL A 138 5.25 -11.27 9.43
N ASP A 139 5.96 -12.41 9.54
CA ASP A 139 5.65 -13.58 8.70
C ASP A 139 4.17 -13.99 8.84
N ALA A 140 3.53 -13.62 9.97
CA ALA A 140 2.08 -13.77 10.17
C ALA A 140 1.21 -12.66 9.52
N LEU A 141 1.69 -11.42 9.31
CA LEU A 141 0.96 -10.40 8.53
C LEU A 141 1.57 -10.12 7.15
N GLY A 142 2.52 -10.90 6.64
CA GLY A 142 3.12 -10.67 5.32
C GLY A 142 2.08 -10.72 4.21
N ASP A 143 1.84 -11.90 3.64
CA ASP A 143 0.79 -12.06 2.62
C ASP A 143 -0.60 -11.74 3.20
N LYS A 144 -0.88 -12.10 4.47
CA LYS A 144 -2.18 -11.82 5.12
C LYS A 144 -2.46 -10.33 5.32
N GLY A 145 -1.45 -9.53 5.66
CA GLY A 145 -1.59 -8.09 5.82
C GLY A 145 -1.78 -7.41 4.47
N VAL A 146 -1.21 -7.96 3.40
CA VAL A 146 -1.41 -7.48 2.03
C VAL A 146 -2.77 -7.89 1.47
N GLU A 147 -3.23 -9.12 1.71
CA GLU A 147 -4.62 -9.53 1.41
C GLU A 147 -5.63 -8.62 2.10
N LYS A 148 -5.35 -8.26 3.35
CA LYS A 148 -6.18 -7.31 4.11
C LYS A 148 -6.08 -5.89 3.54
N ALA A 149 -4.89 -5.48 3.08
CA ALA A 149 -4.70 -4.21 2.38
C ALA A 149 -5.51 -4.13 1.10
N ILE A 150 -5.54 -5.22 0.32
CA ILE A 150 -6.29 -5.33 -0.92
C ILE A 150 -7.77 -5.16 -0.63
N LYS A 151 -8.32 -5.91 0.33
CA LYS A 151 -9.74 -5.78 0.72
C LYS A 151 -10.10 -4.36 1.15
N ILE A 152 -9.20 -3.72 1.90
CA ILE A 152 -9.42 -2.34 2.34
C ILE A 152 -9.25 -1.36 1.19
N ALA A 153 -8.33 -1.59 0.26
CA ALA A 153 -8.20 -0.78 -0.95
C ALA A 153 -9.47 -0.86 -1.81
N GLU A 154 -10.10 -2.03 -1.92
CA GLU A 154 -11.40 -2.17 -2.61
C GLU A 154 -12.52 -1.44 -1.88
N GLN A 155 -12.59 -1.55 -0.54
CA GLN A 155 -13.58 -0.81 0.26
C GLN A 155 -13.38 0.71 0.15
N LEU A 156 -12.13 1.16 0.25
CA LEU A 156 -11.77 2.56 0.09
C LEU A 156 -12.08 3.05 -1.33
N ARG A 157 -11.86 2.24 -2.36
CA ARG A 157 -12.30 2.56 -3.73
C ARG A 157 -13.81 2.80 -3.74
N ASP A 158 -14.60 1.86 -3.22
CA ASP A 158 -16.06 1.96 -3.27
C ASP A 158 -16.57 3.20 -2.51
N GLU A 159 -15.94 3.53 -1.38
CA GLU A 159 -16.22 4.77 -0.64
C GLU A 159 -15.81 6.01 -1.45
N ILE A 160 -14.61 6.02 -2.03
CA ILE A 160 -14.07 7.19 -2.75
C ILE A 160 -14.83 7.44 -4.07
N ASP A 161 -15.13 6.40 -4.84
CA ASP A 161 -15.79 6.50 -6.14
C ASP A 161 -17.32 6.67 -6.01
N GLY A 162 -17.88 6.38 -4.84
CA GLY A 162 -19.29 6.63 -4.52
C GLY A 162 -19.61 8.02 -3.96
N LEU A 163 -18.59 8.83 -3.64
CA LEU A 163 -18.72 10.23 -3.18
C LEU A 163 -18.91 11.21 -4.34
#